data_AF-A0A6J4QWK2-F1
#
_entry.id   AF-A0A6J4QWK2-F1
#
_cell.length_a   1.000
_cell.length_b   1.000
_cell.length_c   1.000
_cell.angle_alpha   90.00
_cell.angle_beta   90.00
_cell.angle_gamma   90.00
#
_symmetry.space_group_name_H-M   'P 1'
#
loop_
_entity.id
_entity.type
_entity.pdbx_description
1 polymer ?
#
loop_
_entity_poly.entity_id
_entity_poly.type
_entity_poly.pdbx_seq_one_letter_code
_entity_poly.pdbx_strand_id
1 'polypeptide(L)'
;MAQEEFRDMAVSDEARLARIKAEVMASSLYNEDLAPTEPEERTWTTYNIAALWIGMAIVITTYTLASGLMAAGMNWWQALLTISLGNIIVLVPMLLNAHAGTKYGVPFPVFVRASFGVRGANFAAIARALVACGWFGIQTWIGGLALDALLTVAWGGWANVAGHQFITFFIFWAVQLIIILTGVEGVKVFESYSAPLLIGGSVALVIWGFYAGGGVGNVFTTSAQLQQGQAPFWSLFWPSLAANVGYWITLSLNIPDFTRYAKSQRSQVVGQAIGLPLTMTAFSFIGIAVTAATVVVFGEAIWDPVVLITQLAGELPAVLILAMVIIVIA
;
A
#
# COMPACT_ATOMS: atom_id res chain seq x y z
N MET A 1 -4.53 24.28 27.01
CA MET A 1 -4.10 22.93 26.62
C MET A 1 -5.28 21.98 26.50
N ALA A 2 -6.01 21.64 27.57
CA ALA A 2 -7.15 20.71 27.49
C ALA A 2 -8.20 21.06 26.41
N GLN A 3 -8.56 22.34 26.25
CA GLN A 3 -9.58 22.75 25.25
C GLN A 3 -9.14 22.57 23.78
N GLU A 4 -7.83 22.48 23.52
CA GLU A 4 -7.27 22.25 22.19
C GLU A 4 -7.19 20.74 21.87
N GLU A 5 -6.99 19.93 22.92
CA GLU A 5 -6.89 18.47 22.87
C GLU A 5 -8.21 17.79 22.47
N PHE A 6 -9.34 18.31 22.95
CA PHE A 6 -10.68 17.78 22.67
C PHE A 6 -11.36 18.39 21.43
N ARG A 7 -10.73 19.36 20.74
CA ARG A 7 -11.39 20.22 19.73
C ARG A 7 -12.12 19.46 18.63
N ASP A 8 -11.52 18.38 18.17
CA ASP A 8 -12.00 17.58 17.05
C ASP A 8 -12.63 16.24 17.52
N MET A 9 -12.79 16.08 18.84
CA MET A 9 -13.36 14.90 19.49
C MET A 9 -14.87 15.04 19.71
N ALA A 10 -15.57 13.91 19.83
CA ALA A 10 -16.98 13.89 20.22
C ALA A 10 -17.21 14.23 21.71
N VAL A 11 -16.15 14.16 22.53
CA VAL A 11 -16.18 14.44 23.96
C VAL A 11 -15.46 15.77 24.21
N SER A 12 -16.03 16.60 25.07
CA SER A 12 -15.60 17.98 25.32
C SER A 12 -14.69 18.16 26.54
N ASP A 13 -14.66 17.17 27.44
CA ASP A 13 -14.00 17.27 28.75
C ASP A 13 -13.70 15.87 29.32
N GLU A 14 -12.70 15.81 30.21
CA GLU A 14 -12.22 14.58 30.84
C GLU A 14 -13.27 13.91 31.72
N ALA A 15 -14.12 14.67 32.42
CA ALA A 15 -15.13 14.11 33.31
C ALA A 15 -16.18 13.30 32.53
N ARG A 16 -16.62 13.82 31.39
CA ARG A 16 -17.51 13.11 30.46
C ARG A 16 -16.82 11.90 29.84
N LEU A 17 -15.54 12.01 29.49
CA LEU A 17 -14.76 10.88 28.97
C LEU A 17 -14.69 9.74 29.99
N ALA A 18 -14.34 10.05 31.25
CA ALA A 18 -14.23 9.07 32.33
C ALA A 18 -15.56 8.35 32.58
N ARG A 19 -16.69 9.08 32.52
CA ARG A 19 -18.02 8.48 32.64
C ARG A 19 -18.33 7.51 31.48
N ILE A 20 -18.11 7.94 30.23
CA ILE A 20 -18.34 7.08 29.06
C ILE A 20 -17.45 5.84 29.13
N LYS A 21 -16.19 5.99 29.55
CA LYS A 21 -15.26 4.88 29.73
C LYS A 21 -15.78 3.87 30.74
N ALA A 22 -16.25 4.32 31.90
CA ALA A 22 -16.83 3.43 32.92
C ALA A 22 -18.06 2.67 32.38
N GLU A 23 -18.95 3.34 31.66
CA GLU A 23 -20.14 2.73 31.03
C GLU A 23 -19.74 1.70 29.96
N VAL A 24 -18.74 2.00 29.13
CA VAL A 24 -18.22 1.12 28.08
C VAL A 24 -17.51 -0.10 28.66
N MET A 25 -16.67 0.07 29.68
CA MET A 25 -15.95 -1.03 30.34
C MET A 25 -16.90 -2.03 31.03
N ALA A 26 -18.09 -1.58 31.45
CA ALA A 26 -19.12 -2.45 32.00
C ALA A 26 -19.89 -3.24 30.92
N SER A 27 -19.69 -2.93 29.63
CA SER A 27 -20.38 -3.61 28.53
C SER A 27 -19.79 -4.99 28.26
N SER A 28 -20.65 -5.98 28.04
CA SER A 28 -20.27 -7.32 27.55
C SER A 28 -19.57 -7.32 26.17
N LEU A 29 -19.59 -6.20 25.45
CA LEU A 29 -18.98 -6.04 24.13
C LEU A 29 -17.61 -5.34 24.18
N TYR A 30 -17.10 -5.05 25.38
CA TYR A 30 -15.82 -4.42 25.59
C TYR A 30 -14.67 -5.42 25.51
N ASN A 31 -13.60 -5.01 24.85
CA ASN A 31 -12.26 -5.56 24.95
C ASN A 31 -11.26 -4.45 24.62
N GLU A 32 -9.98 -4.66 24.94
CA GLU A 32 -8.94 -3.64 24.77
C GLU A 32 -8.76 -3.23 23.29
N ASP A 33 -8.82 -4.17 22.35
CA ASP A 33 -8.65 -3.89 20.91
C ASP A 33 -9.76 -2.99 20.34
N LEU A 34 -10.99 -3.15 20.84
CA LEU A 34 -12.17 -2.41 20.42
C LEU A 34 -12.45 -1.17 21.27
N ALA A 35 -11.72 -0.98 22.36
CA ALA A 35 -11.86 0.19 23.22
C ALA A 35 -11.64 1.47 22.41
N PRO A 36 -12.36 2.57 22.64
CA PRO A 36 -12.07 3.84 21.96
C PRO A 36 -10.68 4.38 22.34
N THR A 37 -9.99 4.99 21.38
CA THR A 37 -8.68 5.64 21.60
C THR A 37 -8.82 6.88 22.48
N GLU A 38 -7.99 6.97 23.51
CA GLU A 38 -7.91 8.07 24.45
C GLU A 38 -7.22 9.30 23.84
N PRO A 39 -7.43 10.51 24.39
CA PRO A 39 -6.77 11.72 23.91
C PRO A 39 -5.23 11.59 23.84
N GLU A 40 -4.62 11.01 24.86
CA GLU A 40 -3.16 10.85 24.98
C GLU A 40 -2.57 9.92 23.90
N GLU A 41 -3.36 8.95 23.45
CA GLU A 41 -2.96 7.98 22.41
C GLU A 41 -3.05 8.57 21.00
N ARG A 42 -3.75 9.72 20.82
CA ARG A 42 -3.93 10.39 19.54
C ARG A 42 -2.69 11.17 19.16
N THR A 43 -1.64 10.46 18.78
CA THR A 43 -0.33 11.03 18.49
C THR A 43 -0.09 11.30 17.01
N TRP A 44 -0.96 10.79 16.11
CA TRP A 44 -0.68 10.81 14.68
C TRP A 44 -0.98 12.18 14.07
N THR A 45 0.07 12.81 13.56
CA THR A 45 0.02 14.06 12.81
C THR A 45 -0.30 13.82 11.34
N THR A 46 -0.47 14.89 10.57
CA THR A 46 -0.56 14.83 9.10
C THR A 46 0.60 14.04 8.49
N TYR A 47 1.80 14.17 9.05
CA TYR A 47 2.97 13.44 8.59
C TYR A 47 2.82 11.93 8.79
N ASN A 48 2.37 11.48 9.96
CA ASN A 48 2.19 10.06 10.25
C ASN A 48 1.16 9.42 9.30
N ILE A 49 0.05 10.12 9.05
CA ILE A 49 -1.00 9.64 8.13
C ILE A 49 -0.49 9.62 6.69
N ALA A 50 0.26 10.63 6.25
CA ALA A 50 0.85 10.64 4.91
C ALA A 50 1.93 9.54 4.75
N ALA A 51 2.77 9.34 5.77
CA ALA A 51 3.80 8.31 5.80
C ALA A 51 3.19 6.91 5.73
N LEU A 52 2.08 6.65 6.45
CA LEU A 52 1.32 5.42 6.35
C LEU A 52 0.94 5.12 4.89
N TRP A 53 0.40 6.10 4.17
CA TRP A 53 0.04 5.92 2.76
C TRP A 53 1.25 5.72 1.86
N ILE A 54 2.37 6.41 2.13
CA ILE A 54 3.60 6.19 1.38
C ILE A 54 4.06 4.74 1.56
N GLY A 55 4.11 4.24 2.80
CA GLY A 55 4.50 2.87 3.11
C GLY A 55 3.58 1.84 2.46
N MET A 56 2.26 2.04 2.51
CA MET A 56 1.29 1.11 1.92
C MET A 56 1.22 1.18 0.39
N ALA A 57 1.58 2.32 -0.22
CA ALA A 57 1.47 2.51 -1.67
C ALA A 57 2.69 2.01 -2.45
N ILE A 58 3.88 2.00 -1.84
CA ILE A 58 5.11 1.49 -2.46
C ILE A 58 5.13 -0.03 -2.38
N VAL A 59 4.41 -0.66 -3.31
CA VAL A 59 4.32 -2.11 -3.46
C VAL A 59 4.35 -2.50 -4.93
N ILE A 60 4.85 -3.70 -5.24
CA ILE A 60 5.03 -4.16 -6.63
C ILE A 60 3.72 -4.11 -7.44
N THR A 61 2.58 -4.34 -6.80
CA THR A 61 1.26 -4.23 -7.44
C THR A 61 0.93 -2.81 -7.89
N THR A 62 1.36 -1.78 -7.16
CA THR A 62 1.21 -0.37 -7.57
C THR A 62 2.17 -0.04 -8.71
N TYR A 63 3.42 -0.52 -8.63
CA TYR A 63 4.42 -0.33 -9.69
C TYR A 63 3.93 -0.89 -11.03
N THR A 64 3.32 -2.07 -10.98
CA THR A 64 2.80 -2.79 -12.16
C THR A 64 1.38 -2.39 -12.55
N LEU A 65 0.73 -1.47 -11.83
CA LEU A 65 -0.68 -1.13 -12.05
C LEU A 65 -0.95 -0.59 -13.45
N ALA A 66 -0.02 0.20 -14.00
CA ALA A 66 -0.12 0.73 -15.35
C ALA A 66 0.08 -0.34 -16.45
N SER A 67 0.74 -1.47 -16.13
CA SER A 67 1.09 -2.52 -17.11
C SER A 67 -0.14 -3.06 -17.83
N GLY A 68 -1.17 -3.43 -17.08
CA GLY A 68 -2.41 -3.99 -17.64
C GLY A 68 -3.20 -2.95 -18.45
N LEU A 69 -3.21 -1.69 -18.01
CA LEU A 69 -3.88 -0.60 -18.73
C LEU A 69 -3.23 -0.33 -20.08
N MET A 70 -1.89 -0.31 -20.10
CA MET A 70 -1.13 -0.08 -21.33
C MET A 70 -1.17 -1.29 -22.27
N ALA A 71 -1.07 -2.50 -21.72
CA ALA A 71 -1.27 -3.73 -22.48
C ALA A 71 -2.66 -3.78 -23.14
N ALA A 72 -3.70 -3.28 -22.47
CA ALA A 72 -5.05 -3.21 -23.02
C ALA A 72 -5.21 -2.16 -24.14
N GLY A 73 -4.39 -1.10 -24.14
CA GLY A 73 -4.37 -0.09 -25.19
C GLY A 73 -4.37 1.37 -24.73
N MET A 74 -4.25 1.66 -23.42
CA MET A 74 -4.01 3.03 -22.97
C MET A 74 -2.56 3.44 -23.23
N ASN A 75 -2.32 4.71 -23.60
CA ASN A 75 -0.97 5.25 -23.53
C ASN A 75 -0.58 5.57 -22.07
N TRP A 76 0.68 5.96 -21.86
CA TRP A 76 1.24 6.14 -20.52
C TRP A 76 0.50 7.20 -19.69
N TRP A 77 0.11 8.33 -20.30
CA TRP A 77 -0.56 9.40 -19.56
C TRP A 77 -2.03 9.08 -19.31
N GLN A 78 -2.68 8.34 -20.22
CA GLN A 78 -4.06 7.85 -20.03
C GLN A 78 -4.13 6.86 -18.88
N ALA A 79 -3.18 5.92 -18.82
CA ALA A 79 -3.06 4.97 -17.72
C ALA A 79 -2.84 5.71 -16.40
N LEU A 80 -1.86 6.64 -16.37
CA LEU A 80 -1.54 7.42 -15.18
C LEU A 80 -2.74 8.27 -14.71
N LEU A 81 -3.41 8.97 -15.63
CA LEU A 81 -4.61 9.75 -15.34
C LEU A 81 -5.73 8.88 -14.75
N THR A 82 -5.97 7.69 -15.31
CA THR A 82 -6.99 6.77 -14.84
C THR A 82 -6.70 6.29 -13.42
N ILE A 83 -5.44 5.96 -13.12
CA ILE A 83 -4.97 5.59 -11.78
C ILE A 83 -5.15 6.76 -10.80
N SER A 84 -4.67 7.95 -11.16
CA SER A 84 -4.79 9.15 -10.32
C SER A 84 -6.24 9.49 -10.00
N LEU A 85 -7.12 9.46 -11.01
CA LEU A 85 -8.55 9.73 -10.82
C LEU A 85 -9.23 8.68 -9.95
N GLY A 86 -8.91 7.40 -10.10
CA GLY A 86 -9.44 6.35 -9.23
C GLY A 86 -9.09 6.58 -7.76
N ASN A 87 -7.84 6.99 -7.50
CA ASN A 87 -7.36 7.31 -6.15
C ASN A 87 -7.99 8.59 -5.57
N ILE A 88 -8.27 9.60 -6.41
CA ILE A 88 -8.99 10.82 -5.99
C ILE A 88 -10.46 10.50 -5.68
N ILE A 89 -11.10 9.63 -6.46
CA ILE A 89 -12.50 9.23 -6.23
C ILE A 89 -12.62 8.44 -4.93
N VAL A 90 -11.77 7.43 -4.72
CA VAL A 90 -11.82 6.59 -3.50
C VAL A 90 -11.44 7.37 -2.23
N LEU A 91 -10.69 8.47 -2.37
CA LEU A 91 -10.39 9.38 -1.26
C LEU A 91 -11.67 9.98 -0.65
N VAL A 92 -12.74 10.22 -1.43
CA VAL A 92 -13.98 10.80 -0.91
C VAL A 92 -14.64 9.91 0.17
N PRO A 93 -15.05 8.66 -0.13
CA PRO A 93 -15.62 7.79 0.91
C PRO A 93 -14.61 7.49 2.02
N MET A 94 -13.31 7.46 1.72
CA MET A 94 -12.27 7.27 2.72
C MET A 94 -12.23 8.42 3.74
N LEU A 95 -12.26 9.67 3.31
CA LEU A 95 -12.30 10.84 4.19
C LEU A 95 -13.57 10.87 5.05
N LEU A 96 -14.70 10.47 4.49
CA LEU A 96 -15.98 10.39 5.20
C LEU A 96 -15.97 9.33 6.30
N ASN A 97 -15.44 8.14 6.03
CA ASN A 97 -15.28 7.10 7.04
C ASN A 97 -14.22 7.49 8.08
N ALA A 98 -13.09 8.07 7.64
CA ALA A 98 -12.01 8.54 8.50
C ALA A 98 -12.48 9.55 9.55
N HIS A 99 -13.47 10.39 9.20
CA HIS A 99 -14.06 11.35 10.12
C HIS A 99 -14.56 10.70 11.41
N ALA A 100 -15.24 9.55 11.29
CA ALA A 100 -15.77 8.84 12.45
C ALA A 100 -14.66 8.28 13.34
N GLY A 101 -13.61 7.70 12.74
CA GLY A 101 -12.44 7.23 13.48
C GLY A 101 -11.81 8.35 14.29
N THR A 102 -11.51 9.49 13.67
CA THR A 102 -10.87 10.63 14.37
C THR A 102 -11.79 11.29 15.39
N LYS A 103 -13.09 11.43 15.10
CA LYS A 103 -14.03 12.10 16.00
C LYS A 103 -14.34 11.27 17.24
N TYR A 104 -14.60 9.97 17.05
CA TYR A 104 -15.06 9.09 18.12
C TYR A 104 -13.95 8.21 18.71
N GLY A 105 -12.79 8.10 18.05
CA GLY A 105 -11.69 7.22 18.48
C GLY A 105 -12.00 5.73 18.30
N VAL A 106 -13.01 5.37 17.52
CA VAL A 106 -13.48 3.97 17.41
C VAL A 106 -12.94 3.29 16.15
N PRO A 107 -12.63 1.99 16.22
CA PRO A 107 -12.22 1.22 15.05
C PRO A 107 -13.41 0.83 14.18
N PHE A 108 -13.13 0.30 12.99
CA PHE A 108 -14.11 -0.12 12.00
C PHE A 108 -15.16 -1.12 12.53
N PRO A 109 -14.80 -2.19 13.27
CA PRO A 109 -15.79 -3.15 13.77
C PRO A 109 -16.78 -2.54 14.77
N VAL A 110 -16.42 -1.42 15.42
CA VAL A 110 -17.31 -0.65 16.29
C VAL A 110 -18.15 0.31 15.46
N PHE A 111 -17.52 1.05 14.54
CA PHE A 111 -18.22 2.02 13.69
C PHE A 111 -19.31 1.38 12.83
N VAL A 112 -19.03 0.22 12.23
CA VAL A 112 -19.97 -0.49 11.35
C VAL A 112 -21.24 -0.98 12.06
N ARG A 113 -21.23 -1.06 13.40
CA ARG A 113 -22.42 -1.40 14.21
C ARG A 113 -23.53 -0.36 14.07
N ALA A 114 -23.20 0.89 13.73
CA ALA A 114 -24.21 1.92 13.50
C ALA A 114 -25.09 1.62 12.26
N SER A 115 -24.55 0.89 11.28
CA SER A 115 -25.28 0.52 10.05
C SER A 115 -25.86 -0.89 10.10
N PHE A 116 -25.10 -1.85 10.63
CA PHE A 116 -25.48 -3.29 10.61
C PHE A 116 -25.99 -3.83 11.95
N GLY A 117 -26.02 -3.00 13.00
CA GLY A 117 -26.26 -3.45 14.37
C GLY A 117 -25.09 -4.27 14.92
N VAL A 118 -25.19 -4.66 16.19
CA VAL A 118 -24.11 -5.37 16.91
C VAL A 118 -23.77 -6.72 16.26
N ARG A 119 -24.79 -7.52 15.92
CA ARG A 119 -24.58 -8.85 15.34
C ARG A 119 -24.23 -8.79 13.85
N GLY A 120 -24.84 -7.88 13.09
CA GLY A 120 -24.56 -7.73 11.66
C GLY A 120 -23.16 -7.16 11.38
N ALA A 121 -22.59 -6.39 12.32
CA ALA A 121 -21.20 -5.92 12.22
C ALA A 121 -20.19 -7.06 12.05
N ASN A 122 -20.45 -8.25 12.62
CA ASN A 122 -19.58 -9.41 12.44
C ASN A 122 -19.52 -9.87 10.99
N PHE A 123 -20.65 -9.82 10.26
CA PHE A 123 -20.67 -10.16 8.84
C PHE A 123 -19.78 -9.22 8.03
N ALA A 124 -19.91 -7.90 8.25
CA ALA A 124 -19.08 -6.91 7.58
C ALA A 124 -17.59 -7.06 7.94
N ALA A 125 -17.27 -7.33 9.21
CA ALA A 125 -15.90 -7.57 9.68
C ALA A 125 -15.29 -8.82 9.04
N ILE A 126 -16.02 -9.94 8.97
CA ILE A 126 -15.56 -11.18 8.34
C ILE A 126 -15.35 -10.98 6.84
N ALA A 127 -16.29 -10.32 6.14
CA ALA A 127 -16.14 -10.03 4.72
C ALA A 127 -14.86 -9.21 4.46
N ARG A 128 -14.57 -8.21 5.31
CA ARG A 128 -13.33 -7.43 5.22
C ARG A 128 -12.08 -8.26 5.51
N ALA A 129 -12.15 -9.17 6.49
CA ALA A 129 -11.05 -10.07 6.84
C ALA A 129 -10.71 -11.01 5.68
N LEU A 130 -11.71 -11.56 4.98
CA LEU A 130 -11.50 -12.41 3.81
C LEU A 130 -10.72 -11.68 2.70
N VAL A 131 -11.08 -10.42 2.42
CA VAL A 131 -10.33 -9.62 1.43
C VAL A 131 -8.91 -9.32 1.92
N ALA A 132 -8.71 -9.08 3.23
CA ALA A 132 -7.37 -8.92 3.80
C ALA A 132 -6.51 -10.16 3.58
N CYS A 133 -7.05 -11.36 3.80
CA CYS A 133 -6.36 -12.63 3.55
C CYS A 133 -5.99 -12.79 2.07
N GLY A 134 -6.86 -12.39 1.15
CA GLY A 134 -6.56 -12.40 -0.29
C GLY A 134 -5.38 -11.50 -0.64
N TRP A 135 -5.37 -10.26 -0.14
CA TRP A 135 -4.24 -9.34 -0.33
C TRP A 135 -2.96 -9.84 0.30
N PHE A 136 -3.02 -10.38 1.52
CA PHE A 136 -1.87 -10.99 2.17
C PHE A 136 -1.28 -12.10 1.30
N GLY A 137 -2.11 -13.03 0.80
CA GLY A 137 -1.65 -14.11 -0.07
C GLY A 137 -1.00 -13.62 -1.37
N ILE A 138 -1.56 -12.60 -2.03
CA ILE A 138 -0.99 -12.00 -3.24
C ILE A 138 0.38 -11.40 -2.94
N GLN A 139 0.51 -10.62 -1.86
CA GLN A 139 1.79 -9.99 -1.50
C GLN A 139 2.84 -11.02 -1.08
N THR A 140 2.46 -12.04 -0.30
CA THR A 140 3.35 -13.16 0.05
C THR A 140 3.81 -13.92 -1.19
N TRP A 141 2.93 -14.12 -2.18
CA TRP A 141 3.30 -14.76 -3.45
C TRP A 141 4.32 -13.94 -4.23
N ILE A 142 4.08 -12.64 -4.39
CA ILE A 142 5.00 -11.74 -5.09
C ILE A 142 6.35 -11.68 -4.37
N GLY A 143 6.37 -11.55 -3.03
CA GLY A 143 7.61 -11.58 -2.25
C GLY A 143 8.34 -12.93 -2.33
N GLY A 144 7.60 -14.04 -2.38
CA GLY A 144 8.14 -15.38 -2.61
C GLY A 144 8.79 -15.54 -4.00
N LEU A 145 8.16 -15.03 -5.05
CA LEU A 145 8.76 -14.96 -6.39
C LEU A 145 10.01 -14.08 -6.41
N ALA A 146 9.99 -13.00 -5.63
CA ALA A 146 11.13 -12.11 -5.51
C ALA A 146 12.34 -12.80 -4.88
N LEU A 147 12.11 -13.53 -3.78
CA LEU A 147 13.12 -14.36 -3.13
C LEU A 147 13.62 -15.49 -4.06
N ASP A 148 12.72 -16.10 -4.83
CA ASP A 148 13.03 -17.16 -5.78
C ASP A 148 14.00 -16.72 -6.88
N ALA A 149 13.71 -15.57 -7.49
CA ALA A 149 14.52 -15.01 -8.55
C ALA A 149 15.94 -14.69 -8.04
N LEU A 150 16.05 -14.14 -6.83
CA LEU A 150 17.33 -13.83 -6.20
C LEU A 150 18.12 -15.10 -5.86
N LEU A 151 17.47 -16.15 -5.32
CA LEU A 151 18.13 -17.43 -5.05
C LEU A 151 18.61 -18.12 -6.33
N THR A 152 17.85 -17.99 -7.42
CA THR A 152 18.24 -18.50 -8.74
C THR A 152 19.54 -17.87 -9.24
N VAL A 153 19.70 -16.55 -9.06
CA VAL A 153 20.93 -15.85 -9.44
C VAL A 153 22.09 -16.20 -8.50
N ALA A 154 21.85 -16.33 -7.20
CA ALA A 154 22.89 -16.70 -6.23
C ALA A 154 23.39 -18.14 -6.40
N TRP A 155 22.48 -19.05 -6.74
CA TRP A 155 22.75 -20.47 -6.92
C TRP A 155 21.99 -21.00 -8.12
N GLY A 156 22.65 -21.09 -9.28
CA GLY A 156 22.02 -21.56 -10.52
C GLY A 156 21.43 -22.98 -10.46
N GLY A 157 21.83 -23.79 -9.47
CA GLY A 157 21.21 -25.10 -9.21
C GLY A 157 19.78 -25.01 -8.64
N TRP A 158 19.41 -23.87 -8.04
CA TRP A 158 18.11 -23.62 -7.43
C TRP A 158 16.96 -23.75 -8.43
N ALA A 159 17.12 -23.24 -9.65
CA ALA A 159 16.10 -23.33 -10.70
C ALA A 159 15.74 -24.77 -11.10
N ASN A 160 16.60 -25.75 -10.80
CA ASN A 160 16.33 -27.17 -11.06
C ASN A 160 15.61 -27.87 -9.90
N VAL A 161 15.41 -27.19 -8.76
CA VAL A 161 14.71 -27.75 -7.60
C VAL A 161 13.21 -27.78 -7.90
N ALA A 162 12.61 -28.96 -7.88
CA ALA A 162 11.18 -29.11 -8.11
C ALA A 162 10.37 -28.33 -7.07
N GLY A 163 9.50 -27.42 -7.53
CA GLY A 163 8.67 -26.59 -6.65
C GLY A 163 9.41 -25.44 -5.95
N HIS A 164 10.57 -25.01 -6.46
CA HIS A 164 11.38 -23.94 -5.89
C HIS A 164 10.58 -22.68 -5.52
N GLN A 165 9.66 -22.23 -6.38
CA GLN A 165 8.76 -21.09 -6.12
C GLN A 165 7.81 -21.29 -4.93
N PHE A 166 7.31 -22.51 -4.71
CA PHE A 166 6.48 -22.81 -3.53
C PHE A 166 7.32 -22.84 -2.26
N ILE A 167 8.57 -23.32 -2.36
CA ILE A 167 9.49 -23.33 -1.22
C ILE A 167 9.78 -21.89 -0.79
N THR A 168 10.13 -21.00 -1.72
CA THR A 168 10.35 -19.58 -1.38
C THR A 168 9.10 -18.88 -0.89
N PHE A 169 7.93 -19.20 -1.43
CA PHE A 169 6.65 -18.72 -0.91
C PHE A 169 6.47 -19.08 0.57
N PHE A 170 6.65 -20.35 0.95
CA PHE A 170 6.48 -20.78 2.35
C PHE A 170 7.58 -20.23 3.26
N ILE A 171 8.81 -20.06 2.76
CA ILE A 171 9.88 -19.38 3.51
C ILE A 171 9.50 -17.92 3.78
N PHE A 172 9.08 -17.19 2.75
CA PHE A 172 8.69 -15.79 2.85
C PHE A 172 7.48 -15.63 3.79
N TRP A 173 6.48 -16.49 3.65
CA TRP A 173 5.33 -16.56 4.55
C TRP A 173 5.73 -16.81 6.00
N ALA A 174 6.65 -17.75 6.26
CA ALA A 174 7.12 -18.06 7.61
C ALA A 174 7.86 -16.86 8.23
N VAL A 175 8.68 -16.15 7.45
CA VAL A 175 9.34 -14.91 7.89
C VAL A 175 8.30 -13.85 8.27
N GLN A 176 7.31 -13.62 7.42
CA GLN A 176 6.21 -12.69 7.71
C GLN A 176 5.46 -13.08 8.99
N LEU A 177 5.15 -14.37 9.17
CA LEU A 177 4.50 -14.84 10.39
C LEU A 177 5.37 -14.61 11.63
N ILE A 178 6.67 -14.88 11.58
CA ILE A 178 7.57 -14.63 12.71
C ILE A 178 7.51 -13.15 13.10
N ILE A 179 7.59 -12.24 12.12
CA ILE A 179 7.48 -10.79 12.36
C ILE A 179 6.13 -10.44 12.99
N ILE A 180 5.02 -10.96 12.44
CA ILE A 180 3.67 -10.71 12.99
C ILE A 180 3.54 -11.22 14.43
N LEU A 181 4.10 -12.40 14.73
CA LEU A 181 4.07 -13.00 16.07
C LEU A 181 4.88 -12.22 17.11
N THR A 182 5.83 -11.38 16.70
CA THR A 182 6.51 -10.44 17.60
C THR A 182 5.65 -9.24 18.02
N GLY A 183 4.45 -9.12 17.45
CA GLY A 183 3.48 -8.08 17.76
C GLY A 183 3.73 -6.77 17.02
N VAL A 184 2.95 -5.75 17.38
CA VAL A 184 2.95 -4.43 16.71
C VAL A 184 4.33 -3.76 16.76
N GLU A 185 5.12 -4.00 17.81
CA GLU A 185 6.44 -3.39 17.95
C GLU A 185 7.46 -3.94 16.95
N GLY A 186 7.43 -5.24 16.67
CA GLY A 186 8.30 -5.83 15.65
C GLY A 186 7.93 -5.36 14.24
N VAL A 187 6.63 -5.22 13.95
CA VAL A 187 6.15 -4.64 12.67
C VAL A 187 6.64 -3.20 12.51
N LYS A 188 6.54 -2.37 13.56
CA LYS A 188 7.03 -0.98 13.53
C LYS A 188 8.53 -0.88 13.27
N VAL A 189 9.33 -1.69 13.98
CA VAL A 189 10.78 -1.71 13.80
C VAL A 189 11.11 -2.11 12.37
N PHE A 190 10.50 -3.18 11.87
CA PHE A 190 10.66 -3.62 10.49
C PHE A 190 10.32 -2.50 9.49
N GLU A 191 9.11 -1.93 9.58
CA GLU A 191 8.64 -0.85 8.72
C GLU A 191 9.57 0.37 8.73
N SER A 192 10.16 0.71 9.88
CA SER A 192 11.09 1.83 10.02
C SER A 192 12.36 1.69 9.16
N TYR A 193 12.81 0.45 8.93
CA TYR A 193 13.95 0.16 8.05
C TYR A 193 13.51 0.00 6.58
N SER A 194 12.34 -0.59 6.33
CA SER A 194 11.81 -0.83 4.99
C SER A 194 11.48 0.47 4.26
N ALA A 195 10.84 1.42 4.93
CA ALA A 195 10.32 2.62 4.27
C ALA A 195 11.43 3.50 3.61
N PRO A 196 12.55 3.84 4.28
CA PRO A 196 13.64 4.57 3.63
C PRO A 196 14.29 3.80 2.47
N LEU A 197 14.42 2.47 2.60
CA LEU A 197 14.98 1.62 1.55
C LEU A 197 14.09 1.60 0.30
N LEU A 198 12.78 1.45 0.49
CA LEU A 198 11.81 1.45 -0.59
C LEU A 198 11.73 2.79 -1.32
N ILE A 199 11.70 3.91 -0.57
CA ILE A 199 11.71 5.25 -1.17
C ILE A 199 13.03 5.49 -1.92
N GLY A 200 14.17 5.18 -1.29
CA GLY A 200 15.48 5.33 -1.90
C GLY A 200 15.64 4.47 -3.16
N GLY A 201 15.21 3.21 -3.12
CA GLY A 201 15.20 2.31 -4.27
C GLY A 201 14.31 2.79 -5.40
N SER A 202 13.12 3.32 -5.08
CA SER A 202 12.21 3.90 -6.06
C SER A 202 12.83 5.10 -6.79
N VAL A 203 13.50 5.99 -6.05
CA VAL A 203 14.23 7.14 -6.61
C VAL A 203 15.43 6.68 -7.43
N ALA A 204 16.20 5.70 -6.94
CA ALA A 204 17.33 5.15 -7.68
C ALA A 204 16.90 4.52 -9.00
N LEU A 205 15.80 3.75 -9.01
CA LEU A 205 15.25 3.12 -10.21
C LEU A 205 14.83 4.15 -11.25
N VAL A 206 14.14 5.23 -10.86
CA VAL A 206 13.71 6.24 -11.84
C VAL A 206 14.88 7.05 -12.40
N ILE A 207 15.88 7.37 -11.57
CA ILE A 207 17.12 8.03 -12.03
C ILE A 207 17.86 7.12 -13.02
N TRP A 208 18.01 5.84 -12.67
CA TRP A 208 18.59 4.84 -13.55
C TRP A 208 17.81 4.74 -14.86
N GLY A 209 16.47 4.65 -14.81
CA GLY A 209 15.62 4.53 -15.98
C GLY A 209 15.79 5.71 -16.94
N PHE A 210 15.81 6.94 -16.44
CA PHE A 210 16.05 8.10 -17.30
C PHE A 210 17.47 8.17 -17.85
N TYR A 211 18.49 7.77 -17.07
CA TYR A 211 19.87 7.76 -17.54
C TYR A 211 20.12 6.67 -18.59
N ALA A 212 19.81 5.42 -18.26
CA ALA A 212 20.01 4.26 -19.12
C ALA A 212 19.09 4.27 -20.34
N GLY A 213 17.88 4.83 -20.20
CA GLY A 213 16.93 5.03 -21.29
C GLY A 213 17.29 6.17 -22.26
N GLY A 214 18.46 6.81 -22.13
CA GLY A 214 18.90 7.87 -23.06
C GLY A 214 18.20 9.22 -22.86
N GLY A 215 17.71 9.49 -21.65
CA GLY A 215 17.05 10.74 -21.26
C GLY A 215 15.53 10.67 -21.25
N VAL A 216 14.91 11.64 -20.58
CA VAL A 216 13.46 11.73 -20.34
C VAL A 216 12.64 11.70 -21.64
N GLY A 217 13.08 12.42 -22.68
CA GLY A 217 12.37 12.47 -23.96
C GLY A 217 12.34 11.12 -24.67
N ASN A 218 13.44 10.36 -24.62
CA ASN A 218 13.52 9.05 -25.25
C ASN A 218 12.67 8.01 -24.50
N VAL A 219 12.67 8.05 -23.16
CA VAL A 219 11.81 7.19 -22.33
C VAL A 219 10.33 7.42 -22.66
N PHE A 220 9.87 8.67 -22.75
CA PHE A 220 8.48 8.94 -23.11
C PHE A 220 8.13 8.54 -24.53
N THR A 221 9.05 8.71 -25.49
CA THR A 221 8.82 8.26 -26.86
C THR A 221 8.74 6.74 -26.94
N THR A 222 9.63 6.05 -26.21
CA THR A 222 9.68 4.59 -26.14
C THR A 222 8.48 4.00 -25.40
N SER A 223 7.89 4.73 -24.46
CA SER A 223 6.68 4.29 -23.74
C SER A 223 5.48 4.01 -24.66
N ALA A 224 5.48 4.53 -25.89
CA ALA A 224 4.48 4.18 -26.89
C ALA A 224 4.51 2.67 -27.26
N GLN A 225 5.68 2.03 -27.18
CA GLN A 225 5.83 0.58 -27.42
C GLN A 225 5.22 -0.28 -26.31
N LEU A 226 5.01 0.30 -25.12
CA LEU A 226 4.32 -0.39 -24.02
C LEU A 226 2.81 -0.48 -24.26
N GLN A 227 2.27 0.33 -25.17
CA GLN A 227 0.87 0.25 -25.59
C GLN A 227 0.71 -0.89 -26.62
N GLN A 228 0.34 -2.08 -26.15
CA GLN A 228 0.24 -3.26 -27.01
C GLN A 228 -1.16 -3.45 -27.62
N GLY A 229 -2.19 -3.01 -26.90
CA GLY A 229 -3.58 -3.14 -27.32
C GLY A 229 -4.08 -1.99 -28.19
N GLN A 230 -5.21 -2.23 -28.85
CA GLN A 230 -5.87 -1.26 -29.75
C GLN A 230 -7.25 -0.81 -29.22
N ALA A 231 -7.63 -1.19 -28.01
CA ALA A 231 -8.95 -0.88 -27.49
C ALA A 231 -9.12 0.65 -27.29
N PRO A 232 -10.24 1.25 -27.75
CA PRO A 232 -10.46 2.68 -27.61
C PRO A 232 -10.45 3.14 -26.15
N PHE A 233 -9.84 4.29 -25.87
CA PHE A 233 -9.69 4.83 -24.51
C PHE A 233 -11.00 4.82 -23.71
N TRP A 234 -12.10 5.36 -24.25
CA TRP A 234 -13.37 5.46 -23.52
C TRP A 234 -14.01 4.10 -23.18
N SER A 235 -13.70 3.06 -23.95
CA SER A 235 -14.16 1.70 -23.65
C SER A 235 -13.39 1.08 -22.50
N LEU A 236 -12.09 1.38 -22.39
CA LEU A 236 -11.24 0.93 -21.29
C LEU A 236 -11.39 1.79 -20.04
N PHE A 237 -11.68 3.08 -20.20
CA PHE A 237 -11.62 4.08 -19.14
C PHE A 237 -12.56 3.74 -17.98
N TRP A 238 -13.84 3.47 -18.23
CA TRP A 238 -14.81 3.23 -17.15
C TRP A 238 -14.54 1.95 -16.35
N PRO A 239 -14.29 0.78 -16.99
CA PRO A 239 -13.93 -0.43 -16.24
C PRO A 239 -12.60 -0.26 -15.49
N SER A 240 -11.61 0.38 -16.12
CA SER A 240 -10.29 0.61 -15.50
C SER A 240 -10.39 1.56 -14.31
N LEU A 241 -11.17 2.63 -14.43
CA LEU A 241 -11.42 3.57 -13.33
C LEU A 241 -12.10 2.86 -12.16
N ALA A 242 -13.12 2.04 -12.44
CA ALA A 242 -13.80 1.25 -11.41
C ALA A 242 -12.85 0.25 -10.72
N ALA A 243 -11.97 -0.40 -11.48
CA ALA A 243 -10.93 -1.29 -10.91
C ALA A 243 -9.95 -0.53 -10.01
N ASN A 244 -9.50 0.67 -10.44
CA ASN A 244 -8.61 1.51 -9.64
C ASN A 244 -9.26 2.03 -8.35
N VAL A 245 -10.55 2.39 -8.40
CA VAL A 245 -11.33 2.72 -7.18
C VAL A 245 -11.43 1.48 -6.29
N GLY A 246 -11.74 0.32 -6.89
CA GLY A 246 -11.88 -0.97 -6.21
C GLY A 246 -10.61 -1.43 -5.49
N TYR A 247 -9.43 -1.04 -5.98
CA TYR A 247 -8.15 -1.38 -5.36
C TYR A 247 -8.08 -0.93 -3.88
N TRP A 248 -8.51 0.31 -3.59
CA TRP A 248 -8.48 0.87 -2.23
C TRP A 248 -9.84 0.92 -1.52
N ILE A 249 -10.92 0.52 -2.19
CA ILE A 249 -12.27 0.67 -1.62
C ILE A 249 -12.42 -0.09 -0.30
N THR A 250 -11.76 -1.23 -0.15
CA THR A 250 -11.84 -2.04 1.08
C THR A 250 -11.15 -1.38 2.26
N LEU A 251 -10.03 -0.68 2.01
CA LEU A 251 -9.34 0.10 3.04
C LEU A 251 -10.12 1.36 3.39
N SER A 252 -10.85 1.95 2.43
CA SER A 252 -11.70 3.12 2.69
C SER A 252 -12.77 2.85 3.76
N LEU A 253 -13.23 1.60 3.89
CA LEU A 253 -14.19 1.19 4.92
C LEU A 253 -13.54 1.11 6.29
N ASN A 254 -12.36 0.49 6.39
CA ASN A 254 -11.70 0.23 7.67
C ASN A 254 -10.63 1.25 8.06
N ILE A 255 -10.55 2.37 7.34
CA ILE A 255 -9.69 3.49 7.68
C ILE A 255 -9.85 4.04 9.12
N PRO A 256 -11.02 3.92 9.81
CA PRO A 256 -11.12 4.26 11.23
C PRO A 256 -10.15 3.52 12.15
N ASP A 257 -9.68 2.34 11.75
CA ASP A 257 -8.68 1.56 12.51
C ASP A 257 -7.37 2.35 12.68
N PHE A 258 -7.05 3.22 11.72
CA PHE A 258 -5.87 4.08 11.75
C PHE A 258 -6.22 5.50 12.22
N THR A 259 -7.30 6.08 11.69
CA THR A 259 -7.61 7.49 11.92
C THR A 259 -8.10 7.79 13.34
N ARG A 260 -8.44 6.75 14.11
CA ARG A 260 -8.68 6.82 15.56
C ARG A 260 -7.48 7.34 16.36
N TYR A 261 -6.26 7.19 15.84
CA TYR A 261 -5.03 7.73 16.46
C TYR A 261 -4.66 9.14 15.97
N ALA A 262 -5.45 9.73 15.06
CA ALA A 262 -5.15 11.06 14.52
C ALA A 262 -5.41 12.18 15.53
N LYS A 263 -4.50 13.15 15.58
CA LYS A 263 -4.60 14.35 16.44
C LYS A 263 -5.77 15.26 16.10
N SER A 264 -6.16 15.31 14.82
CA SER A 264 -7.17 16.26 14.35
C SER A 264 -7.80 15.81 13.03
N GLN A 265 -8.98 16.35 12.73
CA GLN A 265 -9.64 16.17 11.44
C GLN A 265 -8.78 16.73 10.30
N ARG A 266 -8.07 17.83 10.54
CA ARG A 266 -7.13 18.36 9.56
C ARG A 266 -6.00 17.37 9.27
N SER A 267 -5.48 16.69 10.30
CA SER A 267 -4.39 15.71 10.14
C SER A 267 -4.81 14.52 9.29
N GLN A 268 -6.00 13.94 9.54
CA GLN A 268 -6.50 12.86 8.70
C GLN A 268 -6.85 13.34 7.28
N VAL A 269 -7.48 14.52 7.11
CA VAL A 269 -7.88 14.98 5.77
C VAL A 269 -6.66 15.27 4.91
N VAL A 270 -5.74 16.09 5.39
CA VAL A 270 -4.58 16.52 4.62
C VAL A 270 -3.61 15.36 4.41
N GLY A 271 -3.40 14.52 5.45
CA GLY A 271 -2.46 13.40 5.37
C GLY A 271 -2.87 12.38 4.30
N GLN A 272 -4.15 12.05 4.23
CA GLN A 272 -4.67 11.11 3.23
C GLN A 272 -4.74 11.72 1.83
N ALA A 273 -5.15 12.98 1.71
CA ALA A 273 -5.29 13.67 0.44
C ALA A 273 -3.94 13.88 -0.28
N ILE A 274 -2.87 14.06 0.49
CA ILE A 274 -1.51 14.16 -0.04
C ILE A 274 -0.90 12.77 -0.19
N GLY A 275 -0.99 11.91 0.83
CA GLY A 275 -0.31 10.63 0.85
C GLY A 275 -0.78 9.66 -0.24
N LEU A 276 -2.09 9.38 -0.31
CA LEU A 276 -2.59 8.32 -1.19
C LEU A 276 -2.46 8.68 -2.69
N PRO A 277 -3.09 9.76 -3.21
CA PRO A 277 -3.10 10.00 -4.64
C PRO A 277 -1.72 10.31 -5.22
N LEU A 278 -0.89 11.06 -4.47
CA LEU A 278 0.43 11.44 -4.96
C LEU A 278 1.37 10.24 -5.02
N THR A 279 1.42 9.40 -3.99
CA THR A 279 2.32 8.25 -3.99
C THR A 279 1.88 7.21 -5.01
N MET A 280 0.58 6.93 -5.13
CA MET A 280 0.05 6.03 -6.16
C MET A 280 0.42 6.48 -7.57
N THR A 281 0.22 7.77 -7.85
CA THR A 281 0.55 8.37 -9.15
C THR A 281 2.05 8.33 -9.39
N ALA A 282 2.86 8.78 -8.43
CA ALA A 282 4.30 8.84 -8.56
C ALA A 282 4.90 7.44 -8.75
N PHE A 283 4.47 6.44 -7.99
CA PHE A 283 5.03 5.11 -8.07
C PHE A 283 4.57 4.35 -9.32
N SER A 284 3.34 4.55 -9.78
CA SER A 284 2.88 4.05 -11.08
C SER A 284 3.66 4.69 -12.23
N PHE A 285 3.96 5.99 -12.14
CA PHE A 285 4.80 6.68 -13.11
C PHE A 285 6.23 6.12 -13.14
N ILE A 286 6.81 5.83 -11.97
CA ILE A 286 8.12 5.17 -11.89
C ILE A 286 8.08 3.82 -12.61
N GLY A 287 7.02 3.01 -12.41
CA GLY A 287 6.81 1.76 -13.15
C GLY A 287 6.86 1.95 -14.66
N ILE A 288 6.05 2.86 -15.19
CA ILE A 288 6.01 3.19 -16.63
C ILE A 288 7.40 3.63 -17.13
N ALA A 289 8.03 4.59 -16.46
CA ALA A 289 9.26 5.21 -16.92
C ALA A 289 10.43 4.20 -16.94
N VAL A 290 10.51 3.37 -15.89
CA VAL A 290 11.56 2.36 -15.75
C VAL A 290 11.35 1.23 -16.75
N THR A 291 10.13 0.70 -16.90
CA THR A 291 9.82 -0.31 -17.93
C THR A 291 10.06 0.22 -19.35
N ALA A 292 9.73 1.49 -19.64
CA ALA A 292 10.06 2.08 -20.94
C ALA A 292 11.59 2.14 -21.17
N ALA A 293 12.38 2.38 -20.11
CA ALA A 293 13.84 2.33 -20.19
C ALA A 293 14.37 0.91 -20.44
N THR A 294 13.74 -0.13 -19.89
CA THR A 294 14.17 -1.52 -20.15
C THR A 294 14.03 -1.89 -21.63
N VAL A 295 13.05 -1.35 -22.33
CA VAL A 295 12.91 -1.53 -23.79
C VAL A 295 14.11 -0.94 -24.53
N VAL A 296 14.62 0.21 -24.08
CA VAL A 296 15.81 0.84 -24.68
C VAL A 296 17.07 0.03 -24.38
N VAL A 297 17.22 -0.45 -23.15
CA VAL A 297 18.45 -1.09 -22.66
C VAL A 297 18.55 -2.56 -23.08
N PHE A 298 17.44 -3.30 -22.93
CA PHE A 298 17.39 -4.75 -23.11
C PHE A 298 16.58 -5.19 -24.34
N GLY A 299 15.87 -4.28 -25.00
CA GLY A 299 15.02 -4.60 -26.15
C GLY A 299 13.65 -5.18 -25.77
N GLU A 300 13.34 -5.28 -24.48
CA GLU A 300 12.07 -5.83 -23.99
C GLU A 300 11.51 -5.06 -22.79
N ALA A 301 10.18 -5.11 -22.63
CA ALA A 301 9.46 -4.45 -21.55
C ALA A 301 9.43 -5.32 -20.29
N ILE A 302 10.17 -4.93 -19.25
CA ILE A 302 10.24 -5.63 -17.97
C ILE A 302 9.42 -4.83 -16.96
N TRP A 303 8.23 -5.35 -16.65
CA TRP A 303 7.32 -4.74 -15.68
C TRP A 303 7.60 -5.16 -14.24
N ASP A 304 8.19 -6.35 -14.05
CA ASP A 304 8.51 -6.83 -12.72
C ASP A 304 9.84 -6.21 -12.25
N PRO A 305 9.83 -5.34 -11.21
CA PRO A 305 11.04 -4.71 -10.70
C PRO A 305 12.01 -5.73 -10.11
N VAL A 306 11.55 -6.90 -9.68
CA VAL A 306 12.43 -7.99 -9.21
C VAL A 306 13.22 -8.53 -10.38
N VAL A 307 12.56 -8.87 -11.48
CA VAL A 307 13.22 -9.37 -12.70
C VAL A 307 14.24 -8.35 -13.19
N LEU A 308 13.87 -7.08 -13.24
CA LEU A 308 14.77 -5.99 -13.61
C LEU A 308 16.00 -5.94 -12.68
N ILE A 309 15.80 -5.95 -11.36
CA ILE A 309 16.91 -5.93 -10.40
C ILE A 309 17.80 -7.16 -10.56
N THR A 310 17.25 -8.35 -10.80
CA THR A 310 18.05 -9.56 -11.02
C THR A 310 18.89 -9.48 -12.29
N GLN A 311 18.37 -8.90 -13.36
CA GLN A 311 19.09 -8.71 -14.61
C GLN A 311 20.19 -7.65 -14.47
N LEU A 312 19.96 -6.61 -13.68
CA LEU A 312 20.97 -5.61 -13.33
C LEU A 312 22.04 -6.14 -12.36
N ALA A 313 21.64 -6.99 -11.41
CA ALA A 313 22.48 -7.49 -10.33
C ALA A 313 23.37 -8.67 -10.75
N GLY A 314 23.11 -9.29 -11.92
CA GLY A 314 23.90 -10.41 -12.44
C GLY A 314 25.41 -10.12 -12.56
N GLU A 315 25.82 -8.85 -12.57
CA GLU A 315 27.23 -8.44 -12.67
C GLU A 315 27.85 -8.01 -11.32
N LEU A 316 27.06 -7.82 -10.25
CA LEU A 316 27.53 -7.26 -8.97
C LEU A 316 26.91 -7.97 -7.75
N PRO A 317 27.64 -8.91 -7.10
CA PRO A 317 27.17 -9.65 -5.92
C PRO A 317 26.70 -8.77 -4.75
N ALA A 318 27.27 -7.57 -4.59
CA ALA A 318 26.86 -6.63 -3.54
C ALA A 318 25.47 -6.03 -3.78
N VAL A 319 25.09 -5.80 -5.04
CA VAL A 319 23.75 -5.31 -5.42
C VAL A 319 22.72 -6.40 -5.21
N LEU A 320 23.09 -7.65 -5.50
CA LEU A 320 22.24 -8.81 -5.24
C LEU A 320 21.94 -8.98 -3.73
N ILE A 321 22.95 -8.87 -2.88
CA ILE A 321 22.78 -8.97 -1.42
C ILE A 321 21.91 -7.82 -0.91
N LEU A 322 22.13 -6.59 -1.39
CA LEU A 322 21.30 -5.45 -1.03
C LEU A 322 19.85 -5.64 -1.51
N ALA A 323 19.63 -6.14 -2.72
CA ALA A 323 18.31 -6.46 -3.26
C ALA A 323 17.60 -7.56 -2.45
N MET A 324 18.32 -8.62 -2.06
CA MET A 324 17.82 -9.68 -1.18
C MET A 324 17.39 -9.12 0.17
N VAL A 325 18.23 -8.27 0.77
CA VAL A 325 17.92 -7.61 2.04
C VAL A 325 16.70 -6.70 1.88
N ILE A 326 16.63 -5.88 0.82
CA ILE A 326 15.50 -4.99 0.57
C ILE A 326 14.21 -5.78 0.34
N ILE A 327 14.24 -6.86 -0.44
CA ILE A 327 13.03 -7.67 -0.77
C ILE A 327 12.54 -8.48 0.43
N VAL A 328 13.43 -9.00 1.26
CA VAL A 328 13.03 -9.69 2.50
C VAL A 328 12.52 -8.69 3.54
N ILE A 329 12.98 -7.43 3.48
CA ILE A 329 12.58 -6.34 4.37
C ILE A 329 11.37 -5.55 3.84
N ALA A 330 11.04 -5.61 2.55
CA ALA A 330 9.92 -4.89 1.93
C ALA A 330 8.63 -5.72 1.96
#